data_AF-A0A6N9NWU2-F1
#
_entry.id   AF-A0A6N9NWU2-F1
#
_cell.length_a   1.000
_cell.length_b   1.000
_cell.length_c   1.000
_cell.angle_alpha   90.00
_cell.angle_beta   90.00
_cell.angle_gamma   90.00
#
_symmetry.space_group_name_H-M   'P 1'
#
loop_
_entity.id
_entity.type
_entity.pdbx_description
1 polymer ?
#
loop_
_entity_poly.entity_id
_entity_poly.type
_entity_poly.pdbx_seq_one_letter_code
_entity_poly.pdbx_strand_id
1 'polypeptide(L)'
;MVSFTLKCIKIWQKYGRDEVTVYAAQASFFLVLAFFPFIMLLLTLIQFIPSVNKSDLQAILVRIMPDMLDALVLGIVDDLYLKSPGTMLSVTALLALWSASRGMMGIERGLNRIYGFTPRRNYLFRRLVCTGYTLIFVIVCVVSLTLLVFGNSLQGLFVRVFPFLERFVRHVISFRSLLSILLFLSSFVFLYSIVPAKKQDPWQQLPGAIFAAICWLAFSFGFSLYFSNFSNFSYMYGSLAAIVLLMFWLYFCICILFIGAEINASLQSGAS
;
A
#
# COMPACT_ATOMS: atom_id res chain seq x y z
N MET A 1 -32.37 -11.71 11.64
CA MET A 1 -31.21 -11.66 12.55
C MET A 1 -30.41 -12.98 12.53
N VAL A 2 -31.05 -14.14 12.65
CA VAL A 2 -30.39 -15.48 12.62
C VAL A 2 -29.67 -15.81 11.30
N SER A 3 -30.19 -15.38 10.14
CA SER A 3 -29.53 -15.62 8.85
C SER A 3 -28.22 -14.84 8.67
N PHE A 4 -28.13 -13.65 9.27
CA PHE A 4 -26.94 -12.80 9.21
C PHE A 4 -25.82 -13.36 10.09
N THR A 5 -26.14 -13.77 11.32
CA THR A 5 -25.16 -14.37 12.23
C THR A 5 -24.60 -15.67 11.66
N LEU A 6 -25.42 -16.52 11.03
CA LEU A 6 -24.97 -17.72 10.33
C LEU A 6 -24.04 -17.41 9.14
N LYS A 7 -24.28 -16.33 8.39
CA LYS A 7 -23.37 -15.89 7.31
C LYS A 7 -22.02 -15.47 7.88
N CYS A 8 -21.99 -14.66 8.94
CA CYS A 8 -20.75 -14.25 9.59
C CYS A 8 -19.95 -15.45 10.12
N ILE A 9 -20.62 -16.43 10.74
CA ILE A 9 -19.98 -17.66 11.23
C ILE A 9 -19.38 -18.45 10.06
N LYS A 10 -20.10 -18.59 8.94
CA LYS A 10 -19.59 -19.28 7.75
C LYS A 10 -18.36 -18.58 7.16
N ILE A 11 -18.37 -17.25 7.10
CA ILE A 11 -17.22 -16.45 6.63
C ILE A 11 -16.02 -16.68 7.55
N TRP A 12 -16.21 -16.61 8.87
CA TRP A 12 -15.13 -16.85 9.83
C TRP A 12 -14.54 -18.27 9.74
N GLN A 13 -15.41 -19.29 9.61
CA GLN A 13 -14.97 -20.67 9.43
C GLN A 13 -14.23 -20.86 8.11
N LYS A 14 -14.65 -20.18 7.03
CA LYS A 14 -13.96 -20.25 5.74
C LYS A 14 -12.60 -19.54 5.80
N TYR A 15 -12.53 -18.35 6.40
CA TYR A 15 -11.30 -17.63 6.66
C TYR A 15 -10.25 -18.49 7.39
N GLY A 16 -10.68 -19.24 8.40
CA GLY A 16 -9.81 -20.19 9.09
C GLY A 16 -9.38 -21.38 8.22
N ARG A 17 -10.31 -21.97 7.45
CA ARG A 17 -10.02 -23.11 6.55
C ARG A 17 -9.12 -22.77 5.37
N ASP A 18 -9.17 -21.53 4.90
CA ASP A 18 -8.35 -21.07 3.78
C ASP A 18 -6.96 -20.61 4.22
N GLU A 19 -6.66 -20.65 5.53
CA GLU A 19 -5.37 -20.32 6.13
C GLU A 19 -4.83 -18.97 5.63
N VAL A 20 -5.73 -18.02 5.38
CA VAL A 20 -5.38 -16.76 4.70
C VAL A 20 -4.45 -15.88 5.52
N THR A 21 -4.37 -16.11 6.83
CA THR A 21 -3.38 -15.53 7.74
C THR A 21 -1.94 -15.89 7.33
N VAL A 22 -1.69 -17.06 6.76
CA VAL A 22 -0.36 -17.47 6.27
C VAL A 22 0.06 -16.59 5.09
N TYR A 23 -0.86 -16.34 4.15
CA TYR A 23 -0.62 -15.45 3.02
C TYR A 23 -0.47 -13.99 3.46
N ALA A 24 -1.20 -13.58 4.51
CA ALA A 24 -1.09 -12.24 5.07
C ALA A 24 0.28 -12.02 5.71
N ALA A 25 0.79 -12.99 6.47
CA ALA A 25 2.12 -12.97 7.06
C ALA A 25 3.22 -12.96 5.99
N GLN A 26 3.09 -13.78 4.95
CA GLN A 26 4.02 -13.76 3.81
C GLN A 26 4.04 -12.38 3.14
N ALA A 27 2.86 -11.82 2.86
CA ALA A 27 2.74 -10.54 2.17
C ALA A 27 3.29 -9.38 3.02
N SER A 28 2.95 -9.31 4.31
CA SER A 28 3.44 -8.26 5.20
C SER A 28 4.97 -8.29 5.33
N PHE A 29 5.57 -9.48 5.51
CA PHE A 29 7.02 -9.63 5.57
C PHE A 29 7.71 -9.05 4.33
N PHE A 30 7.27 -9.46 3.13
CA PHE A 30 7.90 -9.01 1.88
C PHE A 30 7.61 -7.54 1.56
N LEU A 31 6.47 -6.99 1.99
CA LEU A 31 6.17 -5.57 1.84
C LEU A 31 7.03 -4.70 2.78
N VAL A 32 7.24 -5.12 4.03
CA VAL A 32 8.18 -4.44 4.95
C VAL A 32 9.60 -4.53 4.42
N LEU A 33 9.99 -5.69 3.88
CA LEU A 33 11.32 -5.86 3.28
C LEU A 33 11.51 -4.96 2.04
N ALA A 34 10.44 -4.75 1.25
CA ALA A 34 10.45 -3.85 0.11
C ALA A 34 10.44 -2.37 0.50
N PHE A 35 9.96 -2.02 1.69
CA PHE A 35 9.77 -0.65 2.16
C PHE A 35 11.09 0.14 2.15
N PHE A 36 12.16 -0.41 2.70
CA PHE A 36 13.45 0.30 2.77
C PHE A 36 14.08 0.54 1.40
N PRO A 37 14.26 -0.47 0.52
CA PRO A 37 14.78 -0.24 -0.82
C PRO A 37 13.87 0.67 -1.65
N PHE A 38 12.55 0.62 -1.42
CA PHE A 38 11.60 1.51 -2.09
C PHE A 38 11.76 2.97 -1.66
N ILE A 39 11.89 3.24 -0.36
CA ILE A 39 12.21 4.59 0.13
C ILE A 39 13.53 5.06 -0.46
N MET A 40 14.58 4.23 -0.44
CA MET A 40 15.86 4.60 -1.04
C MET A 40 15.74 4.96 -2.52
N LEU A 41 15.00 4.16 -3.28
CA LEU A 41 14.70 4.45 -4.68
C LEU A 41 14.02 5.82 -4.84
N LEU A 42 12.99 6.09 -4.03
CA LEU A 42 12.30 7.38 -4.09
C LEU A 42 13.25 8.55 -3.79
N LEU A 43 14.11 8.41 -2.80
CA LEU A 43 15.07 9.45 -2.42
C LEU A 43 16.13 9.68 -3.50
N THR A 44 16.66 8.60 -4.10
CA THR A 44 17.58 8.73 -5.24
C THR A 44 16.93 9.41 -6.45
N LEU A 45 15.66 9.11 -6.76
CA LEU A 45 14.95 9.76 -7.86
C LEU A 45 14.79 11.26 -7.64
N ILE A 46 14.58 11.69 -6.40
CA ILE A 46 14.44 13.11 -6.08
C ILE A 46 15.78 13.86 -6.24
N GLN A 47 16.93 13.22 -5.98
CA GLN A 47 18.25 13.85 -6.20
C GLN A 47 18.52 14.19 -7.67
N PHE A 48 17.90 13.51 -8.63
CA PHE A 48 18.02 13.83 -10.05
C PHE A 48 17.27 15.12 -10.44
N ILE A 49 16.49 15.70 -9.53
CA ILE A 49 15.76 16.93 -9.76
C ILE A 49 16.63 18.10 -9.28
N PRO A 50 17.14 18.96 -10.19
CA PRO A 50 18.14 19.99 -9.86
C PRO A 50 17.71 21.05 -8.84
N SER A 51 16.41 21.10 -8.50
CA SER A 51 15.79 22.11 -7.64
C SER A 51 15.47 21.64 -6.22
N VAL A 52 15.79 20.39 -5.85
CA VAL A 52 15.45 19.84 -4.52
C VAL A 52 16.71 19.70 -3.66
N ASN A 53 16.71 20.33 -2.49
CA ASN A 53 17.79 20.21 -1.52
C ASN A 53 17.54 19.07 -0.51
N LYS A 54 18.61 18.58 0.12
CA LYS A 54 18.55 17.54 1.16
C LYS A 54 17.58 17.90 2.31
N SER A 55 17.51 19.18 2.67
CA SER A 55 16.61 19.70 3.71
C SER A 55 15.13 19.55 3.37
N ASP A 56 14.76 19.72 2.11
CA ASP A 56 13.38 19.57 1.64
C ASP A 56 12.96 18.09 1.73
N LEU A 57 13.89 17.20 1.37
CA LEU A 57 13.72 15.76 1.45
C LEU A 57 13.49 15.29 2.88
N GLN A 58 14.31 15.78 3.83
CA GLN A 58 14.18 15.46 5.25
C GLN A 58 12.86 15.98 5.82
N ALA A 59 12.46 17.21 5.49
CA ALA A 59 11.21 17.79 5.94
C ALA A 59 9.98 17.00 5.44
N ILE A 60 10.01 16.49 4.21
CA ILE A 60 8.94 15.65 3.65
C ILE A 60 8.91 14.28 4.33
N LEU A 61 10.08 13.66 4.52
CA LEU A 61 10.19 12.33 5.11
C LEU A 61 9.69 12.30 6.55
N VAL A 62 10.12 13.25 7.38
CA VAL A 62 9.66 13.39 8.78
C VAL A 62 8.15 13.64 8.83
N ARG A 63 7.58 14.30 7.82
CA ARG A 63 6.12 14.57 7.78
C ARG A 63 5.28 13.36 7.37
N ILE A 64 5.86 12.43 6.61
CA ILE A 64 5.15 11.24 6.09
C ILE A 64 5.39 10.02 7.00
N MET A 65 6.53 9.96 7.67
CA MET A 65 6.90 8.85 8.54
C MET A 65 6.40 9.06 9.97
N PRO A 66 6.02 7.98 10.68
CA PRO A 66 5.83 8.04 12.13
C PRO A 66 7.13 8.46 12.82
N ASP A 67 7.05 9.34 13.82
CA ASP A 67 8.18 9.91 14.58
C ASP A 67 9.23 8.87 15.05
N MET A 68 8.79 7.63 15.30
CA MET A 68 9.65 6.52 15.72
C MET A 68 10.69 6.09 14.66
N LEU A 69 10.46 6.39 13.38
CA LEU A 69 11.34 5.99 12.27
C LEU A 69 12.32 7.09 11.85
N ASP A 70 12.28 8.28 12.46
CA ASP A 70 13.08 9.43 12.05
C ASP A 70 14.58 9.14 12.05
N ALA A 71 15.11 8.52 13.10
CA ALA A 71 16.53 8.21 13.20
C ALA A 71 17.01 7.23 12.12
N LEU A 72 16.19 6.23 11.77
CA LEU A 72 16.50 5.30 10.67
C LEU A 72 16.48 6.01 9.32
N VAL A 73 15.46 6.83 9.10
CA VAL A 73 15.24 7.53 7.84
C VAL A 73 16.32 8.58 7.59
N LEU A 74 16.70 9.34 8.63
CA LEU A 74 17.79 10.31 8.56
C LEU A 74 19.13 9.62 8.26
N GLY A 75 19.42 8.47 8.89
CA GLY A 75 20.61 7.68 8.59
C GLY A 75 20.65 7.18 7.14
N ILE A 76 19.52 6.73 6.61
CA ILE A 76 19.38 6.31 5.20
C ILE A 76 19.64 7.50 4.26
N VAL A 77 19.09 8.68 4.57
CA VAL A 77 19.32 9.90 3.80
C VAL A 77 20.80 10.31 3.83
N ASP A 78 21.48 10.21 4.98
CA ASP A 78 22.90 10.53 5.07
C ASP A 78 23.76 9.58 4.23
N ASP A 79 23.51 8.27 4.32
CA ASP A 79 24.21 7.25 3.52
C ASP A 79 23.98 7.42 2.01
N LEU A 80 22.79 7.87 1.62
CA LEU A 80 22.42 8.12 0.22
C LEU A 80 23.19 9.27 -0.43
N TYR A 81 23.60 10.29 0.35
CA TYR A 81 24.35 11.44 -0.17
C TYR A 81 25.88 11.20 -0.18
N LEU A 82 26.37 10.14 0.46
CA LEU A 82 27.80 9.79 0.54
C LEU A 82 28.27 8.86 -0.59
N LYS A 83 27.36 8.20 -1.32
CA LYS A 83 27.67 7.19 -2.35
C LYS A 83 27.11 7.58 -3.73
N SER A 84 27.71 7.05 -4.80
CA SER A 84 27.31 7.36 -6.18
C SER A 84 25.82 7.04 -6.47
N PRO A 85 25.01 8.02 -6.92
CA PRO A 85 23.56 7.86 -7.07
C PRO A 85 23.11 6.77 -8.06
N GLY A 86 23.86 6.58 -9.16
CA GLY A 86 23.45 5.69 -10.26
C GLY A 86 23.46 4.19 -9.92
N THR A 87 24.49 3.72 -9.22
CA THR A 87 24.60 2.30 -8.82
C THR A 87 23.66 1.95 -7.68
N MET A 88 23.41 2.90 -6.76
CA MET A 88 22.45 2.68 -5.68
C MET A 88 21.01 2.61 -6.22
N LEU A 89 20.65 3.45 -7.19
CA LEU A 89 19.32 3.44 -7.82
C LEU A 89 18.99 2.07 -8.44
N SER A 90 19.91 1.47 -9.20
CA SER A 90 19.64 0.20 -9.88
C SER A 90 19.52 -0.98 -8.90
N VAL A 91 20.42 -1.06 -7.90
CA VAL A 91 20.38 -2.14 -6.90
C VAL A 91 19.14 -2.02 -6.00
N THR A 92 18.83 -0.81 -5.52
CA THR A 92 17.64 -0.58 -4.68
C THR A 92 16.35 -0.80 -5.44
N ALA A 93 16.26 -0.40 -6.71
CA ALA A 93 15.13 -0.70 -7.58
C ALA A 93 14.88 -2.19 -7.71
N LEU A 94 15.93 -2.97 -8.00
CA LEU A 94 15.83 -4.41 -8.17
C LEU A 94 15.42 -5.11 -6.87
N LEU A 95 15.99 -4.70 -5.74
CA LEU A 95 15.64 -5.25 -4.42
C LEU A 95 14.21 -4.88 -4.00
N ALA A 96 13.80 -3.62 -4.20
CA ALA A 96 12.44 -3.16 -3.93
C ALA A 96 11.44 -3.95 -4.76
N LEU A 97 11.69 -4.04 -6.07
CA LEU A 97 10.82 -4.71 -7.01
C LEU A 97 10.72 -6.22 -6.73
N TRP A 98 11.85 -6.87 -6.45
CA TRP A 98 11.88 -8.29 -6.11
C TRP A 98 11.06 -8.57 -4.85
N SER A 99 11.25 -7.76 -3.81
CA SER A 99 10.59 -7.92 -2.52
C SER A 99 9.10 -7.64 -2.64
N ALA A 100 8.71 -6.51 -3.22
CA ALA A 100 7.32 -6.13 -3.39
C ALA A 100 6.57 -7.12 -4.31
N SER A 101 7.22 -7.65 -5.36
CA SER A 101 6.65 -8.71 -6.21
C SER A 101 6.36 -9.99 -5.43
N ARG A 102 7.19 -10.36 -4.45
CA ARG A 102 6.91 -11.49 -3.55
C ARG A 102 5.77 -11.21 -2.58
N GLY A 103 5.63 -9.97 -2.11
CA GLY A 103 4.50 -9.53 -1.30
C GLY A 103 3.18 -9.61 -2.07
N MET A 104 3.15 -9.05 -3.28
CA MET A 104 2.01 -9.13 -4.20
C MET A 104 1.63 -10.58 -4.52
N MET A 105 2.61 -11.47 -4.68
CA MET A 105 2.36 -12.91 -4.85
C MET A 105 1.64 -13.55 -3.65
N GLY A 106 1.93 -13.09 -2.43
CA GLY A 106 1.23 -13.54 -1.23
C GLY A 106 -0.25 -13.14 -1.27
N ILE A 107 -0.52 -11.86 -1.59
CA ILE A 107 -1.88 -11.33 -1.76
C ILE A 107 -2.63 -12.13 -2.85
N GLU A 108 -2.00 -12.33 -4.00
CA GLU A 108 -2.57 -13.06 -5.13
C GLU A 108 -2.95 -14.50 -4.79
N ARG A 109 -2.08 -15.21 -4.06
CA ARG A 109 -2.36 -16.58 -3.59
C ARG A 109 -3.51 -16.63 -2.60
N GLY A 110 -3.55 -15.69 -1.65
CA GLY A 110 -4.65 -15.58 -0.69
C GLY A 110 -5.98 -15.33 -1.38
N LEU A 111 -6.05 -14.38 -2.32
CA LEU A 111 -7.26 -14.12 -3.07
C LEU A 111 -7.70 -15.33 -3.91
N ASN A 112 -6.77 -15.97 -4.63
CA ASN A 112 -7.09 -17.16 -5.40
C ASN A 112 -7.64 -18.29 -4.53
N ARG A 113 -7.08 -18.46 -3.32
CA ARG A 113 -7.58 -19.44 -2.35
C ARG A 113 -9.02 -19.13 -1.95
N ILE A 114 -9.32 -17.87 -1.61
CA ILE A 114 -10.66 -17.40 -1.23
C ILE A 114 -11.68 -17.63 -2.35
N TYR A 115 -11.34 -17.34 -3.60
CA TYR A 115 -12.21 -17.58 -4.76
C TYR A 115 -12.21 -19.06 -5.22
N GLY A 116 -11.54 -19.96 -4.50
CA GLY A 116 -11.50 -21.40 -4.81
C GLY A 116 -10.78 -21.74 -6.11
N PHE A 117 -9.95 -20.83 -6.63
CA PHE A 117 -9.24 -21.03 -7.89
C PHE A 117 -7.82 -21.51 -7.62
N THR A 118 -7.50 -22.74 -8.02
CA THR A 118 -6.11 -23.22 -8.06
C THR A 118 -5.55 -23.01 -9.46
N PRO A 119 -4.62 -22.08 -9.61
CA PRO A 119 -4.13 -21.67 -10.92
C PRO A 119 -3.16 -22.70 -11.49
N ARG A 120 -3.49 -23.28 -12.65
CA ARG A 120 -2.62 -24.23 -13.40
C ARG A 120 -1.35 -23.61 -14.03
N ARG A 121 -1.13 -22.29 -13.88
CA ARG A 121 -0.03 -21.58 -14.57
C ARG A 121 1.33 -21.83 -13.92
N ASN A 122 2.37 -21.92 -14.76
CA ASN A 122 3.77 -22.00 -14.33
C ASN A 122 4.12 -20.87 -13.35
N TYR A 123 4.87 -21.21 -12.30
CA TYR A 123 5.34 -20.28 -11.27
C TYR A 123 6.03 -19.03 -11.85
N LEU A 124 6.84 -19.21 -12.90
CA LEU A 124 7.54 -18.12 -13.61
C LEU A 124 6.58 -17.09 -14.21
N PHE A 125 5.51 -17.55 -14.88
CA PHE A 125 4.54 -16.64 -15.50
C PHE A 125 3.79 -15.81 -14.45
N ARG A 126 3.40 -16.45 -13.33
CA ARG A 126 2.76 -15.77 -12.20
C ARG A 126 3.65 -14.70 -11.59
N ARG A 127 4.94 -15.00 -11.46
CA ARG A 127 5.94 -14.06 -10.96
C ARG A 127 6.10 -12.86 -11.90
N LEU A 128 6.09 -13.06 -13.22
CA LEU A 128 6.13 -11.95 -14.19
C LEU A 128 4.90 -11.05 -14.06
N VAL A 129 3.70 -11.62 -13.95
CA VAL A 129 2.46 -10.85 -13.77
C VAL A 129 2.48 -10.04 -12.47
N CYS A 130 2.88 -10.64 -11.34
CA CYS A 130 2.98 -9.93 -10.06
C CYS A 130 4.04 -8.82 -10.09
N THR A 131 5.15 -9.05 -10.81
CA THR A 131 6.18 -8.03 -11.04
C THR A 131 5.62 -6.88 -11.88
N GLY A 132 4.80 -7.17 -12.89
CA GLY A 132 4.08 -6.15 -13.67
C GLY A 132 3.14 -5.29 -12.82
N TYR A 133 2.31 -5.90 -11.97
CA TYR A 133 1.45 -5.15 -11.04
C TYR A 133 2.26 -4.28 -10.07
N THR A 134 3.38 -4.82 -9.58
CA THR A 134 4.29 -4.09 -8.69
C THR A 134 4.92 -2.90 -9.39
N LEU A 135 5.35 -3.04 -10.65
CA LEU A 135 5.90 -1.95 -11.46
C LEU A 135 4.88 -0.82 -11.67
N ILE A 136 3.64 -1.17 -12.02
CA ILE A 136 2.56 -0.19 -12.18
C ILE A 136 2.34 0.56 -10.87
N PHE A 137 2.28 -0.15 -9.74
CA PHE A 137 2.14 0.46 -8.42
C PHE A 137 3.29 1.43 -8.10
N VAL A 138 4.54 1.02 -8.34
CA VAL A 138 5.73 1.86 -8.13
C VAL A 138 5.66 3.12 -9.00
N ILE A 139 5.29 3.00 -10.28
CA ILE A 139 5.14 4.15 -11.19
C ILE A 139 4.07 5.11 -10.66
N VAL A 140 2.91 4.60 -10.23
CA VAL A 140 1.83 5.42 -9.66
C VAL A 140 2.29 6.15 -8.41
N CYS A 141 3.04 5.49 -7.52
CA CYS A 141 3.60 6.13 -6.32
C CYS A 141 4.59 7.25 -6.68
N VAL A 142 5.50 7.01 -7.63
CA VAL A 142 6.48 8.01 -8.09
C VAL A 142 5.77 9.22 -8.69
N VAL A 143 4.78 9.01 -9.56
CA VAL A 143 3.99 10.09 -10.17
C VAL A 143 3.23 10.86 -9.10
N SER A 144 2.60 10.16 -8.15
CA SER A 144 1.82 10.78 -7.08
C SER A 144 2.70 11.62 -6.14
N LEU A 145 3.90 11.16 -5.80
CA LEU A 145 4.87 11.94 -5.02
C LEU A 145 5.36 13.15 -5.78
N THR A 146 5.67 13.01 -7.07
CA THR A 146 6.05 14.13 -7.92
C THR A 146 4.96 15.19 -7.92
N LEU A 147 3.70 14.78 -8.07
CA LEU A 147 2.56 15.70 -7.98
C LEU A 147 2.32 16.27 -6.59
N LEU A 148 2.71 15.59 -5.50
CA LEU A 148 2.54 16.11 -4.14
C LEU A 148 3.62 17.12 -3.77
N VAL A 149 4.88 16.83 -4.12
CA VAL A 149 6.05 17.68 -3.85
C VAL A 149 6.03 18.91 -4.75
N PHE A 150 5.84 18.69 -6.06
CA PHE A 150 5.81 19.76 -7.04
C PHE A 150 4.40 20.26 -7.31
N GLY A 151 3.36 19.76 -6.64
CA GLY A 151 1.97 20.15 -6.88
C GLY A 151 1.77 21.65 -6.83
N ASN A 152 2.38 22.32 -5.85
CA ASN A 152 2.28 23.78 -5.70
C ASN A 152 3.08 24.55 -6.77
N SER A 153 4.29 24.06 -7.12
CA SER A 153 5.15 24.69 -8.15
C SER A 153 4.63 24.46 -9.58
N LEU A 154 4.18 23.23 -9.86
CA LEU A 154 3.47 22.85 -11.09
C LEU A 154 2.16 23.61 -11.17
N GLN A 155 1.39 23.75 -10.08
CA GLN A 155 0.18 24.59 -10.04
C GLN A 155 0.51 26.04 -10.39
N GLY A 156 1.60 26.61 -9.87
CA GLY A 156 2.03 27.97 -10.20
C GLY A 156 2.38 28.14 -11.69
N LEU A 157 3.03 27.14 -12.30
CA LEU A 157 3.32 27.11 -13.74
C LEU A 157 2.06 26.86 -14.58
N PHE A 158 1.19 25.94 -14.15
CA PHE A 158 -0.05 25.59 -14.85
C PHE A 158 -1.05 26.75 -14.86
N VAL A 159 -1.17 27.49 -13.76
CA VAL A 159 -2.02 28.69 -13.68
C VAL A 159 -1.44 29.84 -14.51
N ARG A 160 -0.11 29.95 -14.65
CA ARG A 160 0.53 30.91 -15.56
C ARG A 160 0.33 30.59 -17.04
N VAL A 161 0.34 29.30 -17.42
CA VAL A 161 0.19 28.87 -18.82
C VAL A 161 -1.30 28.74 -19.23
N PHE A 162 -2.16 28.31 -18.31
CA PHE A 162 -3.60 28.15 -18.53
C PHE A 162 -4.43 28.89 -17.44
N PRO A 163 -4.49 30.23 -17.48
CA PRO A 163 -5.22 31.03 -16.49
C PRO A 163 -6.73 30.74 -16.43
N PHE A 164 -7.32 30.19 -17.50
CA PHE A 164 -8.73 29.80 -17.53
C PHE A 164 -9.05 28.58 -16.63
N LEU A 165 -8.05 27.77 -16.26
CA LEU A 165 -8.24 26.56 -15.43
C LEU A 165 -8.09 26.82 -13.93
N GLU A 166 -7.81 28.05 -13.50
CA GLU A 166 -7.60 28.39 -12.08
C GLU A 166 -8.82 28.02 -11.22
N ARG A 167 -10.03 28.26 -11.72
CA ARG A 167 -11.29 27.85 -11.07
C ARG A 167 -11.40 26.33 -10.95
N PHE A 168 -10.93 25.58 -11.95
CA PHE A 168 -10.96 24.12 -11.99
C PHE A 168 -9.99 23.52 -10.98
N VAL A 169 -8.76 24.06 -10.91
CA VAL A 169 -7.74 23.63 -9.93
C VAL A 169 -8.21 23.89 -8.50
N ARG A 170 -8.83 25.05 -8.24
CA ARG A 170 -9.39 25.39 -6.92
C ARG A 170 -10.54 24.46 -6.50
N HIS A 171 -11.39 24.06 -7.46
CA HIS A 171 -12.45 23.07 -7.21
C HIS A 171 -11.88 21.67 -6.95
N VAL A 172 -10.86 21.25 -7.70
CA VAL A 172 -10.17 19.95 -7.48
C VAL A 172 -9.55 19.87 -6.08
N ILE A 173 -9.03 20.98 -5.54
CA ILE A 173 -8.52 21.03 -4.16
C ILE A 173 -9.64 20.88 -3.14
N SER A 174 -10.80 21.52 -3.35
CA SER A 174 -11.97 21.34 -2.48
C SER A 174 -12.50 19.89 -2.48
N PHE A 175 -12.38 19.18 -3.60
CA PHE A 175 -12.75 17.77 -3.72
C PHE A 175 -11.61 16.79 -3.35
N ARG A 176 -10.45 17.28 -2.90
CA ARG A 176 -9.27 16.45 -2.62
C ARG A 176 -9.54 15.34 -1.61
N SER A 177 -10.32 15.63 -0.56
CA SER A 177 -10.71 14.64 0.45
C SER A 177 -11.57 13.53 -0.14
N LEU A 178 -12.60 13.90 -0.93
CA LEU A 178 -13.47 12.96 -1.61
C LEU A 178 -12.69 12.11 -2.64
N LEU A 179 -11.81 12.75 -3.41
CA LEU A 179 -10.95 12.09 -4.39
C LEU A 179 -10.03 11.06 -3.70
N SER A 180 -9.48 11.39 -2.53
CA SER A 180 -8.61 10.49 -1.78
C SER A 180 -9.37 9.24 -1.30
N ILE A 181 -10.61 9.41 -0.82
CA ILE A 181 -11.47 8.29 -0.41
C ILE A 181 -11.83 7.43 -1.63
N LEU A 182 -12.20 8.04 -2.75
CA LEU A 182 -12.52 7.33 -4.00
C LEU A 182 -11.33 6.53 -4.53
N LEU A 183 -10.13 7.12 -4.53
CA LEU A 183 -8.90 6.44 -4.94
C LEU A 183 -8.57 5.26 -4.01
N PHE A 184 -8.73 5.45 -2.70
CA PHE A 184 -8.51 4.39 -1.72
C PHE A 184 -9.47 3.21 -1.92
N LEU A 185 -10.76 3.49 -2.07
CA LEU A 185 -11.79 2.48 -2.33
C LEU A 185 -11.56 1.79 -3.69
N SER A 186 -11.24 2.56 -4.73
CA SER A 186 -10.91 2.05 -6.06
C SER A 186 -9.71 1.10 -6.02
N SER A 187 -8.73 1.35 -5.15
CA SER A 187 -7.56 0.48 -4.97
C SER A 187 -7.97 -0.92 -4.48
N PHE A 188 -8.91 -1.03 -3.54
CA PHE A 188 -9.43 -2.34 -3.11
C PHE A 188 -10.23 -3.03 -4.21
N VAL A 189 -11.09 -2.30 -4.93
CA VAL A 189 -11.85 -2.86 -6.05
C VAL A 189 -10.91 -3.39 -7.14
N PHE A 190 -9.90 -2.60 -7.50
CA PHE A 190 -8.88 -3.00 -8.48
C PHE A 190 -8.15 -4.26 -8.01
N LEU A 191 -7.75 -4.29 -6.74
CA LEU A 191 -7.05 -5.41 -6.15
C LEU A 191 -7.91 -6.68 -6.18
N TYR A 192 -9.18 -6.62 -5.79
CA TYR A 192 -10.09 -7.78 -5.85
C TYR A 192 -10.48 -8.21 -7.26
N SER A 193 -10.47 -7.30 -8.23
CA SER A 193 -10.95 -7.60 -9.59
C SER A 193 -9.86 -8.12 -10.52
N ILE A 194 -8.63 -7.59 -10.38
CA ILE A 194 -7.56 -7.79 -11.37
C ILE A 194 -6.45 -8.70 -10.85
N VAL A 195 -6.14 -8.68 -9.56
CA VAL A 195 -5.06 -9.50 -8.99
C VAL A 195 -5.38 -11.00 -9.01
N PRO A 196 -6.61 -11.46 -8.71
CA PRO A 196 -6.92 -12.88 -8.81
C PRO A 196 -6.75 -13.41 -10.24
N ALA A 197 -6.30 -14.66 -10.36
CA ALA A 197 -6.01 -15.25 -11.66
C ALA A 197 -7.26 -15.38 -12.55
N LYS A 198 -8.44 -15.54 -11.93
CA LYS A 198 -9.74 -15.38 -12.59
C LYS A 198 -10.26 -13.98 -12.29
N LYS A 199 -10.32 -13.13 -13.31
CA LYS A 199 -10.85 -11.77 -13.18
C LYS A 199 -12.26 -11.79 -12.62
N GLN A 200 -12.53 -10.89 -11.69
CA GLN A 200 -13.84 -10.72 -11.07
C GLN A 200 -14.49 -9.43 -11.59
N ASP A 201 -15.81 -9.39 -11.62
CA ASP A 201 -16.55 -8.19 -11.98
C ASP A 201 -16.39 -7.11 -10.90
N PRO A 202 -15.89 -5.89 -11.23
CA PRO A 202 -15.57 -4.87 -10.24
C PRO A 202 -16.78 -4.39 -9.44
N TRP A 203 -17.96 -4.39 -10.07
CA TRP A 203 -19.22 -4.04 -9.41
C TRP A 203 -19.60 -5.02 -8.29
N GLN A 204 -19.28 -6.30 -8.45
CA GLN A 204 -19.54 -7.32 -7.42
C GLN A 204 -18.52 -7.26 -6.27
N GLN A 205 -17.39 -6.57 -6.46
CA GLN A 205 -16.35 -6.44 -5.44
C GLN A 205 -16.53 -5.24 -4.50
N LEU A 206 -17.45 -4.34 -4.82
CA LEU A 206 -17.71 -3.11 -4.05
C LEU A 206 -18.06 -3.37 -2.57
N PRO A 207 -18.93 -4.33 -2.19
CA PRO A 207 -19.33 -4.51 -0.80
C PRO A 207 -18.14 -4.83 0.13
N GLY A 208 -17.29 -5.77 -0.28
CA GLY A 208 -16.08 -6.15 0.43
C GLY A 208 -14.99 -5.08 0.37
N ALA A 209 -14.93 -4.27 -0.70
CA ALA A 209 -14.02 -3.13 -0.80
C ALA A 209 -14.38 -2.03 0.19
N ILE A 210 -15.68 -1.71 0.32
CA ILE A 210 -16.20 -0.76 1.32
C ILE A 210 -15.90 -1.27 2.74
N PHE A 211 -16.20 -2.54 3.02
CA PHE A 211 -15.91 -3.15 4.31
C PHE A 211 -14.41 -3.07 4.65
N ALA A 212 -13.55 -3.51 3.72
CA ALA A 212 -12.11 -3.49 3.93
C ALA A 212 -11.58 -2.06 4.12
N ALA A 213 -12.05 -1.09 3.34
CA ALA A 213 -11.64 0.31 3.47
C ALA A 213 -12.03 0.89 4.85
N ILE A 214 -13.26 0.67 5.31
CA ILE A 214 -13.73 1.15 6.61
C ILE A 214 -12.93 0.50 7.74
N CYS A 215 -12.81 -0.83 7.74
CA CYS A 215 -12.07 -1.55 8.76
C CYS A 215 -10.58 -1.20 8.76
N TRP A 216 -9.98 -1.01 7.58
CA TRP A 216 -8.59 -0.58 7.46
C TRP A 216 -8.37 0.80 8.07
N LEU A 217 -9.25 1.77 7.77
CA LEU A 217 -9.17 3.12 8.33
C LEU A 217 -9.40 3.11 9.84
N ALA A 218 -10.42 2.39 10.32
CA ALA A 218 -10.70 2.24 11.75
C ALA A 218 -9.53 1.59 12.49
N PHE A 219 -8.96 0.53 11.92
CA PHE A 219 -7.80 -0.15 12.49
C PHE A 219 -6.57 0.77 12.49
N SER A 220 -6.30 1.48 11.39
CA SER A 220 -5.18 2.42 11.30
C SER A 220 -5.31 3.59 12.28
N PHE A 221 -6.53 4.09 12.47
CA PHE A 221 -6.81 5.12 13.47
C PHE A 221 -6.62 4.59 14.89
N GLY A 222 -7.14 3.40 15.21
CA GLY A 222 -6.95 2.75 16.51
C GLY A 222 -5.47 2.43 16.79
N PHE A 223 -4.74 1.98 15.78
CA PHE A 223 -3.30 1.77 15.84
C PHE A 223 -2.60 3.10 16.15
N SER A 224 -2.90 4.17 15.41
CA SER A 224 -2.35 5.51 15.66
C SER A 224 -2.59 6.00 17.10
N LEU A 225 -3.82 5.82 17.63
CA LEU A 225 -4.14 6.17 19.02
C LEU A 225 -3.36 5.33 20.04
N TYR A 226 -3.19 4.04 19.78
CA TYR A 226 -2.39 3.18 20.64
C TYR A 226 -0.95 3.70 20.69
N PHE A 227 -0.35 4.06 19.56
CA PHE A 227 1.03 4.54 19.53
C PHE A 227 1.23 5.95 20.04
N SER A 228 0.29 6.87 19.82
CA SER A 228 0.40 8.25 20.34
C SER A 228 0.40 8.30 21.87
N ASN A 229 -0.22 7.31 22.54
CA ASN A 229 -0.23 7.20 23.99
C ASN A 229 0.93 6.35 24.56
N PHE A 230 1.58 5.52 23.74
CA PHE A 230 2.66 4.62 24.15
C PHE A 230 4.04 5.27 23.92
N SER A 231 4.31 6.36 24.62
CA SER A 231 5.56 7.15 24.52
C SER A 231 6.84 6.45 25.01
N ASN A 232 6.73 5.25 25.62
CA ASN A 232 7.87 4.56 26.26
C ASN A 232 8.37 3.28 25.56
N PHE A 233 7.80 2.87 24.40
CA PHE A 233 8.29 1.67 23.69
C PHE A 233 9.69 1.84 23.08
N SER A 234 10.14 3.08 22.87
CA SER A 234 11.45 3.41 22.32
C SER A 234 12.62 2.94 23.21
N TYR A 235 12.40 2.80 24.53
CA TYR A 235 13.47 2.53 25.49
C TYR A 235 14.00 1.09 25.49
N MET A 236 13.21 0.09 25.10
CA MET A 236 13.64 -1.33 25.19
C MET A 236 14.09 -1.93 23.85
N TYR A 237 13.54 -1.47 22.73
CA TYR A 237 13.76 -2.08 21.41
C TYR A 237 14.08 -1.08 20.29
N GLY A 238 14.06 0.23 20.58
CA GLY A 238 14.44 1.29 19.64
C GLY A 238 13.82 1.13 18.24
N SER A 239 14.65 1.28 17.21
CA SER A 239 14.26 1.19 15.80
C SER A 239 13.76 -0.19 15.36
N LEU A 240 14.16 -1.27 16.04
CA LEU A 240 13.69 -2.63 15.75
C LEU A 240 12.21 -2.81 16.13
N ALA A 241 11.77 -2.15 17.21
CA ALA A 241 10.38 -2.14 17.63
C ALA A 241 9.47 -1.61 16.51
N ALA A 242 9.88 -0.50 15.90
CA ALA A 242 9.14 0.17 14.83
C ALA A 242 8.88 -0.76 13.63
N ILE A 243 9.88 -1.57 13.26
CA ILE A 243 9.78 -2.50 12.13
C ILE A 243 8.80 -3.62 12.43
N VAL A 244 8.91 -4.22 13.62
CA VAL A 244 8.02 -5.31 14.07
C VAL A 244 6.57 -4.80 14.13
N LEU A 245 6.36 -3.60 14.65
CA LEU A 245 5.06 -2.95 14.74
C LEU A 245 4.47 -2.64 13.36
N LEU A 246 5.27 -2.11 12.44
CA LEU A 246 4.86 -1.89 11.05
C LEU A 246 4.46 -3.21 10.38
N MET A 247 5.20 -4.29 10.65
CA MET A 247 4.88 -5.62 10.13
C MET A 247 3.55 -6.13 10.68
N PHE A 248 3.27 -5.95 11.98
CA PHE A 248 1.98 -6.29 12.58
C PHE A 248 0.84 -5.44 11.99
N TRP A 249 1.05 -4.13 11.85
CA TRP A 249 0.06 -3.26 11.24
C TRP A 249 -0.30 -3.72 9.83
N LEU A 250 0.71 -3.93 8.97
CA LEU A 250 0.51 -4.45 7.62
C LEU A 250 -0.16 -5.83 7.63
N TYR A 251 0.24 -6.71 8.54
CA TYR A 251 -0.36 -8.04 8.69
C TYR A 251 -1.87 -7.95 8.93
N PHE A 252 -2.30 -7.16 9.92
CA PHE A 252 -3.73 -7.00 10.23
C PHE A 252 -4.50 -6.31 9.10
N CYS A 253 -3.89 -5.31 8.47
CA CYS A 253 -4.43 -4.66 7.29
C CYS A 253 -4.67 -5.65 6.13
N ILE A 254 -3.73 -6.56 5.86
CA ILE A 254 -3.91 -7.60 4.82
C ILE A 254 -4.93 -8.66 5.25
N CYS A 255 -5.01 -8.98 6.54
CA CYS A 255 -6.07 -9.82 7.08
C CYS A 255 -7.47 -9.20 6.84
N ILE A 256 -7.63 -7.90 7.09
CA ILE A 256 -8.87 -7.16 6.81
C ILE A 256 -9.21 -7.21 5.31
N LEU A 257 -8.21 -7.04 4.45
CA LEU A 257 -8.37 -7.18 3.00
C LEU A 257 -8.88 -8.58 2.63
N PHE A 258 -8.35 -9.64 3.21
CA PHE A 258 -8.84 -11.00 2.94
C PHE A 258 -10.25 -11.25 3.48
N ILE A 259 -10.61 -10.68 4.63
CA ILE A 259 -11.99 -10.74 5.13
C ILE A 259 -12.94 -10.03 4.14
N GLY A 260 -12.55 -8.88 3.59
CA GLY A 260 -13.31 -8.18 2.56
C GLY A 260 -13.51 -9.04 1.30
N ALA A 261 -12.46 -9.74 0.85
CA ALA A 261 -12.55 -10.66 -0.28
C ALA A 261 -13.47 -11.86 0.01
N GLU A 262 -13.45 -12.41 1.23
CA GLU A 262 -14.36 -13.48 1.64
C GLU A 262 -15.83 -13.05 1.64
N ILE A 263 -16.11 -11.82 2.07
CA ILE A 263 -17.45 -11.24 1.98
C ILE A 263 -17.91 -11.22 0.53
N ASN A 264 -17.06 -10.73 -0.39
CA ASN A 264 -17.39 -10.72 -1.82
C ASN A 264 -17.62 -12.12 -2.40
N ALA A 265 -16.75 -13.07 -2.08
CA ALA A 265 -16.90 -14.46 -2.53
C ALA A 265 -18.20 -15.10 -2.01
N SER A 266 -18.57 -14.82 -0.76
CA SER A 266 -19.82 -15.31 -0.17
C SER A 266 -21.07 -14.74 -0.86
N LEU A 267 -21.03 -13.45 -1.24
CA LEU A 267 -22.12 -12.78 -1.95
C LEU A 267 -22.30 -13.32 -3.37
N GLN A 268 -21.19 -13.59 -4.08
CA GLN A 268 -21.23 -14.21 -5.40
C GLN A 268 -21.81 -15.63 -5.34
N SER A 269 -21.42 -16.44 -4.36
CA SER A 269 -21.92 -17.82 -4.21
C SER A 269 -23.40 -17.94 -3.84
N GLY A 270 -23.99 -16.87 -3.28
CA GLY A 270 -25.42 -16.83 -2.96
C GLY A 270 -26.30 -16.25 -4.09
N ALA A 271 -25.69 -15.74 -5.16
CA ALA A 271 -26.38 -15.19 -6.33
C ALA A 271 -26.49 -16.19 -7.50
N SER A 272 -25.75 -17.31 -7.42
CA SER A 272 -25.78 -18.47 -8.33
C SER A 272 -26.66 -19.58 -7.78
#